data_AF-A0A847IPF3-F1
#
_entry.id   AF-A0A847IPF3-F1
#
_cell.length_a   1.000
_cell.length_b   1.000
_cell.length_c   1.000
_cell.angle_alpha   90.00
_cell.angle_beta   90.00
_cell.angle_gamma   90.00
#
_symmetry.space_group_name_H-M   'P 1'
#
loop_
_entity.id
_entity.type
_entity.pdbx_description
1 polymer ?
#
loop_
_entity_poly.entity_id
_entity_poly.type
_entity_poly.pdbx_seq_one_letter_code
_entity_poly.pdbx_strand_id
1 'polypeptide(L)'
;MRKNPIYCSLLLTVSLLAFSPNLQAQDAVVKKIIHEGTTNNQTQKHLDILSNRIGGRPLGSDAYNAAVLWAAGQFKSWGLEVSIEEAGETRVGFSRGPWSGKIYGGILPGGDGIHLHFATPSYTSGTRGLQRGHVVIEPKTQAEFDRMKGVLKGAWVLVTGTNTGWPVDRSFRGDKRRDSLIQLNEEVTRHNNDVIRRYRARSGDRRMNVDEMQEALKDSLRKTSDEPALFYRQMAEAGILGLIQSAPVPITALWDKETVFGETSSFENLPSIPDIKLDEHQYAYIYQLVKERQPIALEFDIRNHFRPGPVK
;
A
#
# COMPACT_ATOMS: atom_id res chain seq x y z
N MET A 1 -56.79 81.97 -22.48
CA MET A 1 -57.75 81.43 -23.47
C MET A 1 -57.11 80.26 -24.19
N ARG A 2 -57.92 79.20 -24.39
CA ARG A 2 -57.66 77.90 -25.06
C ARG A 2 -56.76 76.93 -24.28
N LYS A 3 -57.08 75.64 -24.12
CA LYS A 3 -58.29 74.77 -24.18
C LYS A 3 -57.75 73.39 -23.72
N ASN A 4 -58.39 72.75 -22.75
CA ASN A 4 -58.21 71.32 -22.40
C ASN A 4 -58.77 70.42 -23.55
N PRO A 5 -58.76 69.05 -23.53
CA PRO A 5 -58.34 68.10 -22.48
C PRO A 5 -57.63 66.79 -22.97
N ILE A 6 -57.18 65.98 -21.99
CA ILE A 6 -57.26 64.49 -21.87
C ILE A 6 -56.99 63.64 -23.12
N TYR A 7 -55.98 62.76 -23.08
CA TYR A 7 -56.17 61.29 -23.22
C TYR A 7 -54.93 60.54 -22.68
N CYS A 8 -55.14 59.91 -21.52
CA CYS A 8 -54.55 58.62 -21.17
C CYS A 8 -54.93 57.59 -22.25
N SER A 9 -54.06 56.61 -22.52
CA SER A 9 -54.25 55.37 -23.33
C SER A 9 -53.40 55.30 -24.61
N LEU A 10 -52.13 54.91 -24.48
CA LEU A 10 -51.60 53.73 -25.18
C LEU A 10 -50.23 53.34 -24.59
N LEU A 11 -50.25 52.69 -23.43
CA LEU A 11 -49.34 51.57 -23.16
C LEU A 11 -49.80 50.38 -24.03
N LEU A 12 -48.85 49.52 -24.42
CA LEU A 12 -48.91 48.41 -25.40
C LEU A 12 -48.71 48.90 -26.86
N THR A 13 -47.63 48.63 -27.58
CA THR A 13 -46.89 47.35 -27.69
C THR A 13 -45.49 47.55 -28.31
N VAL A 14 -44.47 47.90 -27.53
CA VAL A 14 -43.09 47.44 -27.80
C VAL A 14 -42.44 47.08 -26.46
N SER A 15 -43.17 46.30 -25.65
CA SER A 15 -42.59 45.53 -24.56
C SER A 15 -42.54 44.09 -25.07
N LEU A 16 -41.53 43.79 -25.87
CA LEU A 16 -40.98 42.48 -26.22
C LEU A 16 -39.93 42.78 -27.30
N LEU A 17 -38.76 42.15 -27.25
CA LEU A 17 -37.57 42.41 -28.07
C LEU A 17 -36.54 43.38 -27.48
N ALA A 18 -36.48 43.53 -26.15
CA ALA A 18 -35.17 43.40 -25.52
C ALA A 18 -34.76 41.92 -25.65
N PHE A 19 -34.48 41.50 -26.88
CA PHE A 19 -33.93 40.19 -27.20
C PHE A 19 -32.55 40.21 -26.57
N SER A 20 -32.40 39.63 -25.39
CA SER A 20 -31.12 39.49 -24.71
C SER A 20 -30.17 38.72 -25.64
N PRO A 21 -29.26 39.39 -26.39
CA PRO A 21 -28.39 38.70 -27.33
C PRO A 21 -27.38 37.82 -26.59
N ASN A 22 -27.23 38.06 -25.28
CA ASN A 22 -26.36 37.33 -24.37
C ASN A 22 -26.75 35.85 -24.22
N LEU A 23 -28.04 35.48 -24.19
CA LEU A 23 -28.42 34.06 -24.04
C LEU A 23 -28.11 33.23 -25.31
N GLN A 24 -28.42 33.77 -26.49
CA GLN A 24 -28.15 33.07 -27.76
C GLN A 24 -26.65 33.03 -28.10
N ALA A 25 -25.90 34.11 -27.82
CA ALA A 25 -24.45 34.13 -28.00
C ALA A 25 -23.75 33.14 -27.05
N GLN A 26 -24.21 33.04 -25.80
CA GLN A 26 -23.71 32.07 -24.84
C GLN A 26 -24.02 30.63 -25.29
N ASP A 27 -25.23 30.35 -25.79
CA ASP A 27 -25.60 29.04 -26.35
C ASP A 27 -24.74 28.66 -27.56
N ALA A 28 -24.43 29.60 -28.46
CA ALA A 28 -23.56 29.35 -29.62
C ALA A 28 -22.10 29.04 -29.21
N VAL A 29 -21.55 29.75 -28.21
CA VAL A 29 -20.21 29.47 -27.67
C VAL A 29 -20.17 28.11 -26.98
N VAL A 30 -21.17 27.80 -26.14
CA VAL A 30 -21.28 26.50 -25.46
C VAL A 30 -21.37 25.36 -26.47
N LYS A 31 -22.19 25.48 -27.51
CA LYS A 31 -22.28 24.49 -28.59
C LYS A 31 -20.95 24.27 -29.31
N LYS A 32 -20.19 25.34 -29.58
CA LYS A 32 -18.84 25.23 -30.17
C LYS A 32 -17.87 24.51 -29.24
N ILE A 33 -17.88 24.80 -27.93
CA ILE A 33 -17.04 24.09 -26.94
C ILE A 33 -17.38 22.60 -26.90
N ILE A 34 -18.68 22.26 -26.87
CA ILE A 34 -19.12 20.85 -26.90
C ILE A 34 -18.71 20.18 -28.20
N HIS A 35 -18.89 20.84 -29.35
CA HIS A 35 -18.48 20.31 -30.65
C HIS A 35 -16.97 20.06 -30.72
N GLU A 36 -16.15 20.99 -30.24
CA GLU A 36 -14.68 20.84 -30.17
C GLU A 36 -14.30 19.66 -29.26
N GLY A 37 -14.88 19.59 -28.06
CA GLY A 37 -14.60 18.53 -27.09
C GLY A 37 -15.06 17.13 -27.52
N THR A 38 -16.01 17.05 -28.46
CA THR A 38 -16.52 15.78 -29.01
C THR A 38 -15.86 15.38 -30.33
N THR A 39 -15.50 16.35 -31.17
CA THR A 39 -14.99 16.11 -32.54
C THR A 39 -13.46 16.18 -32.62
N ASN A 40 -12.83 17.06 -31.84
CA ASN A 40 -11.38 17.27 -31.82
C ASN A 40 -10.76 16.95 -30.44
N ASN A 41 -11.29 15.93 -29.77
CA ASN A 41 -10.87 15.53 -28.44
C ASN A 41 -9.39 15.05 -28.42
N GLN A 42 -8.56 15.64 -27.55
CA GLN A 42 -7.14 15.26 -27.37
C GLN A 42 -6.87 14.42 -26.10
N THR A 43 -7.89 14.08 -25.30
CA THR A 43 -7.74 13.45 -23.99
C THR A 43 -6.93 12.15 -24.06
N GLN A 44 -7.20 11.28 -25.04
CA GLN A 44 -6.46 10.01 -25.17
C GLN A 44 -5.00 10.22 -25.52
N LYS A 45 -4.66 11.26 -26.31
CA LYS A 45 -3.26 11.59 -26.63
C LYS A 45 -2.51 12.10 -25.41
N HIS A 46 -3.15 12.96 -24.61
CA HIS A 46 -2.57 13.42 -23.34
C HIS A 46 -2.44 12.27 -22.33
N LEU A 47 -3.42 11.37 -22.28
CA LEU A 47 -3.37 10.19 -21.42
C LEU A 47 -2.25 9.23 -21.81
N ASP A 48 -1.96 9.03 -23.10
CA ASP A 48 -0.81 8.24 -23.57
C ASP A 48 0.51 8.81 -23.04
N ILE A 49 0.68 10.13 -23.11
CA ILE A 49 1.91 10.77 -22.62
C ILE A 49 2.04 10.58 -21.10
N LEU A 50 0.99 10.90 -20.34
CA LEU A 50 1.03 10.80 -18.89
C LEU A 50 1.18 9.34 -18.41
N SER A 51 0.52 8.38 -19.06
CA SER A 51 0.46 6.99 -18.59
C SER A 51 1.56 6.10 -19.16
N ASN A 52 1.88 6.22 -20.45
CA ASN A 52 2.80 5.30 -21.12
C ASN A 52 4.21 5.88 -21.27
N ARG A 53 4.35 7.22 -21.42
CA ARG A 53 5.66 7.86 -21.62
C ARG A 53 6.28 8.34 -20.31
N ILE A 54 5.47 8.95 -19.44
CA ILE A 54 5.91 9.40 -18.12
C ILE A 54 5.74 8.28 -17.07
N GLY A 55 4.60 7.58 -17.09
CA GLY A 55 4.40 6.41 -16.25
C GLY A 55 3.85 6.72 -14.86
N GLY A 56 4.19 5.88 -13.87
CA GLY A 56 3.75 6.02 -12.48
C GLY A 56 4.41 7.20 -11.78
N ARG A 57 3.60 8.05 -11.14
CA ARG A 57 4.03 9.36 -10.60
C ARG A 57 3.81 9.49 -9.08
N PRO A 58 4.40 8.63 -8.22
CA PRO A 58 4.37 8.85 -6.78
C PRO A 58 4.88 10.24 -6.42
N LEU A 59 4.40 10.81 -5.30
CA LEU A 59 4.98 12.02 -4.73
C LEU A 59 6.48 11.83 -4.53
N GLY A 60 7.28 12.86 -4.83
CA GLY A 60 8.74 12.78 -4.73
C GLY A 60 9.41 11.84 -5.75
N SER A 61 8.78 11.57 -6.90
CA SER A 61 9.36 10.81 -8.03
C SER A 61 9.81 11.74 -9.18
N ASP A 62 10.70 11.28 -10.06
CA ASP A 62 11.12 12.11 -11.23
C ASP A 62 9.99 12.19 -12.26
N ALA A 63 9.20 11.12 -12.37
CA ALA A 63 8.02 11.07 -13.22
C ALA A 63 6.94 12.08 -12.79
N TYR A 64 6.81 12.36 -11.48
CA TYR A 64 5.94 13.43 -10.98
C TYR A 64 6.39 14.79 -11.51
N ASN A 65 7.67 15.14 -11.33
CA ASN A 65 8.23 16.41 -11.79
C ASN A 65 8.18 16.55 -13.33
N ALA A 66 8.45 15.46 -14.05
CA ALA A 66 8.31 15.43 -15.51
C ALA A 66 6.86 15.70 -15.96
N ALA A 67 5.86 15.14 -15.27
CA ALA A 67 4.46 15.40 -15.59
C ALA A 67 4.04 16.85 -15.32
N VAL A 68 4.52 17.44 -14.22
CA VAL A 68 4.28 18.86 -13.90
C VAL A 68 4.85 19.75 -15.01
N LEU A 69 6.11 19.54 -15.38
CA LEU A 69 6.77 20.32 -16.43
C LEU A 69 6.11 20.11 -17.80
N TRP A 70 5.71 18.88 -18.12
CA TRP A 70 5.00 18.59 -19.36
C TRP A 70 3.64 19.31 -19.43
N ALA A 71 2.84 19.23 -18.36
CA ALA A 71 1.54 19.89 -18.28
C ALA A 71 1.68 21.42 -18.37
N ALA A 72 2.64 22.01 -17.66
CA ALA A 72 2.95 23.43 -17.75
C ALA A 72 3.35 23.84 -19.18
N GLY A 73 4.16 23.01 -19.85
CA GLY A 73 4.51 23.20 -21.27
C GLY A 73 3.30 23.17 -22.20
N GLN A 74 2.36 22.25 -21.99
CA GLN A 74 1.11 22.20 -22.77
C GLN A 74 0.29 23.48 -22.60
N PHE A 75 0.07 23.92 -21.36
CA PHE A 75 -0.68 25.16 -21.09
C PHE A 75 -0.02 26.39 -21.73
N LYS A 76 1.31 26.52 -21.65
CA LYS A 76 2.04 27.60 -22.34
C LYS A 76 1.85 27.54 -23.86
N SER A 77 1.89 26.33 -24.45
CA SER A 77 1.69 26.16 -25.90
C SER A 77 0.30 26.57 -26.39
N TRP A 78 -0.70 26.58 -25.49
CA TRP A 78 -2.06 27.05 -25.77
C TRP A 78 -2.21 28.57 -25.57
N GLY A 79 -1.14 29.28 -25.23
CA GLY A 79 -1.12 30.73 -25.02
C GLY A 79 -1.54 31.17 -23.62
N LEU A 80 -1.55 30.27 -22.63
CA LEU A 80 -1.86 30.60 -21.24
C LEU A 80 -0.63 31.16 -20.50
N GLU A 81 -0.88 32.07 -19.56
CA GLU A 81 0.09 32.42 -18.51
C GLU A 81 0.14 31.28 -17.49
N VAL A 82 1.35 30.79 -17.18
CA VAL A 82 1.55 29.59 -16.36
C VAL A 82 2.62 29.83 -15.31
N SER A 83 2.23 29.68 -14.04
CA SER A 83 3.12 29.53 -12.89
C SER A 83 3.11 28.07 -12.40
N ILE A 84 4.19 27.64 -11.75
CA ILE A 84 4.25 26.37 -11.02
C ILE A 84 4.42 26.72 -9.55
N GLU A 85 3.49 26.27 -8.72
CA GLU A 85 3.51 26.49 -7.28
C GLU A 85 3.98 25.23 -6.55
N GLU A 86 4.86 25.42 -5.57
CA GLU A 86 5.36 24.33 -4.74
C GLU A 86 4.30 23.93 -3.69
N ALA A 87 3.87 22.67 -3.73
CA ALA A 87 2.88 22.13 -2.79
C ALA A 87 3.49 21.56 -1.51
N GLY A 88 4.78 21.21 -1.53
CA GLY A 88 5.51 20.64 -0.41
C GLY A 88 6.73 19.83 -0.86
N GLU A 89 7.35 19.17 0.09
CA GLU A 89 8.52 18.31 -0.13
C GLU A 89 8.39 16.98 0.62
N THR A 90 9.14 15.99 0.15
CA THR A 90 9.33 14.69 0.80
C THR A 90 10.78 14.56 1.26
N ARG A 91 11.03 13.85 2.36
CA ARG A 91 12.40 13.77 2.94
C ARG A 91 13.39 13.03 2.06
N VAL A 92 12.91 12.10 1.26
CA VAL A 92 13.67 11.34 0.26
C VAL A 92 12.83 11.21 -0.99
N GLY A 93 13.46 11.11 -2.15
CA GLY A 93 12.73 10.81 -3.37
C GLY A 93 12.61 9.32 -3.62
N PHE A 94 11.55 8.93 -4.34
CA PHE A 94 11.21 7.55 -4.63
C PHE A 94 10.70 7.40 -6.06
N SER A 95 11.36 6.54 -6.82
CA SER A 95 10.93 6.12 -8.16
C SER A 95 10.62 4.63 -8.13
N ARG A 96 9.37 4.29 -8.45
CA ARG A 96 8.92 2.91 -8.59
C ARG A 96 9.40 2.35 -9.92
N GLY A 97 10.13 1.24 -9.89
CA GLY A 97 10.49 0.50 -11.10
C GLY A 97 9.66 -0.77 -11.27
N PRO A 98 10.02 -1.62 -12.24
CA PRO A 98 9.33 -2.88 -12.47
C PRO A 98 9.48 -3.82 -11.27
N TRP A 99 8.47 -4.67 -11.07
CA TRP A 99 8.56 -5.78 -10.13
C TRP A 99 8.01 -7.06 -10.71
N SER A 100 8.57 -8.19 -10.28
CA SER A 100 8.08 -9.52 -10.62
C SER A 100 8.35 -10.48 -9.46
N GLY A 101 7.60 -11.59 -9.44
CA GLY A 101 7.77 -12.60 -8.42
C GLY A 101 7.21 -13.93 -8.89
N LYS A 102 7.84 -15.00 -8.40
CA LYS A 102 7.49 -16.38 -8.75
C LYS A 102 7.64 -17.30 -7.54
N ILE A 103 6.83 -18.35 -7.52
CA ILE A 103 7.04 -19.50 -6.64
C ILE A 103 7.61 -20.68 -7.43
N TYR A 104 8.57 -21.38 -6.81
CA TYR A 104 9.19 -22.60 -7.31
C TYR A 104 9.05 -23.73 -6.28
N GLY A 105 9.01 -24.97 -6.75
CA GLY A 105 9.00 -26.16 -5.91
C GLY A 105 8.65 -27.40 -6.73
N GLY A 106 9.16 -28.58 -6.34
CA GLY A 106 8.92 -29.83 -7.08
C GLY A 106 7.46 -30.31 -7.09
N ILE A 107 6.63 -29.75 -6.20
CA ILE A 107 5.18 -29.99 -6.12
C ILE A 107 4.39 -29.13 -7.12
N LEU A 108 5.01 -28.09 -7.69
CA LEU A 108 4.33 -27.17 -8.59
C LEU A 108 4.36 -27.67 -10.04
N PRO A 109 3.26 -27.49 -10.79
CA PRO A 109 3.24 -27.80 -12.20
C PRO A 109 4.18 -26.87 -13.00
N GLY A 110 5.05 -27.46 -13.82
CA GLY A 110 5.98 -26.72 -14.67
C GLY A 110 7.27 -26.29 -13.96
N GLY A 111 8.41 -26.41 -14.64
CA GLY A 111 9.73 -26.09 -14.08
C GLY A 111 10.05 -24.59 -14.00
N ASP A 112 9.30 -23.74 -14.71
CA ASP A 112 9.62 -22.32 -14.91
C ASP A 112 9.08 -21.38 -13.80
N GLY A 113 8.46 -21.97 -12.77
CA GLY A 113 7.85 -21.28 -11.65
C GLY A 113 6.49 -20.65 -11.98
N ILE A 114 5.65 -20.49 -10.97
CA ILE A 114 4.31 -19.89 -11.10
C ILE A 114 4.38 -18.41 -10.71
N HIS A 115 3.81 -17.53 -11.54
CA HIS A 115 3.80 -16.09 -11.28
C HIS A 115 2.98 -15.71 -10.05
N LEU A 116 3.51 -14.77 -9.28
CA LEU A 116 2.84 -14.17 -8.13
C LEU A 116 2.19 -12.84 -8.55
N HIS A 117 0.95 -12.63 -8.13
CA HIS A 117 0.20 -11.40 -8.26
C HIS A 117 0.32 -10.60 -6.96
N PHE A 118 1.08 -9.52 -6.98
CA PHE A 118 1.35 -8.72 -5.79
C PHE A 118 1.58 -7.25 -6.12
N ALA A 119 1.45 -6.41 -5.09
CA ALA A 119 1.89 -5.03 -5.09
C ALA A 119 2.82 -4.77 -3.90
N THR A 120 3.48 -3.63 -3.91
CA THR A 120 4.36 -3.21 -2.82
C THR A 120 4.04 -1.76 -2.46
N PRO A 121 3.91 -1.41 -1.16
CA PRO A 121 3.66 -0.02 -0.75
C PRO A 121 4.74 0.90 -1.33
N SER A 122 4.36 2.12 -1.75
CA SER A 122 5.34 3.11 -2.21
C SER A 122 6.32 3.43 -1.07
N TYR A 123 7.56 3.78 -1.41
CA TYR A 123 8.64 3.97 -0.45
C TYR A 123 9.08 2.71 0.31
N THR A 124 8.67 1.52 -0.11
CA THR A 124 9.31 0.27 0.35
C THR A 124 10.63 0.01 -0.37
N SER A 125 11.53 -0.74 0.27
CA SER A 125 12.81 -1.10 -0.32
C SER A 125 12.65 -1.97 -1.57
N GLY A 126 13.58 -1.86 -2.51
CA GLY A 126 13.71 -2.83 -3.61
C GLY A 126 14.49 -4.07 -3.17
N THR A 127 14.50 -5.10 -4.02
CA THR A 127 15.39 -6.24 -3.84
C THR A 127 16.79 -5.93 -4.38
N ARG A 128 17.80 -6.65 -3.90
CA ARG A 128 19.19 -6.57 -4.42
C ARG A 128 19.35 -7.43 -5.66
N GLY A 129 18.61 -7.09 -6.71
CA GLY A 129 18.45 -7.95 -7.87
C GLY A 129 17.40 -9.02 -7.68
N LEU A 130 17.48 -10.07 -8.50
CA LEU A 130 16.66 -11.26 -8.34
C LEU A 130 17.08 -11.98 -7.06
N GLN A 131 16.19 -12.08 -6.08
CA GLN A 131 16.46 -12.77 -4.83
C GLN A 131 15.52 -13.96 -4.68
N ARG A 132 16.10 -15.16 -4.55
CA ARG A 132 15.38 -16.41 -4.30
C ARG A 132 15.70 -16.92 -2.90
N GLY A 133 14.68 -17.33 -2.15
CA GLY A 133 14.83 -17.82 -0.79
C GLY A 133 13.72 -18.78 -0.40
N HIS A 134 13.96 -19.57 0.64
CA HIS A 134 12.92 -20.40 1.25
C HIS A 134 11.90 -19.52 1.98
N VAL A 135 10.78 -20.12 2.33
CA VAL A 135 9.65 -19.42 2.94
C VAL A 135 9.43 -19.93 4.35
N VAL A 136 9.20 -19.01 5.28
CA VAL A 136 8.86 -19.34 6.67
C VAL A 136 7.65 -18.54 7.12
N ILE A 137 6.92 -19.07 8.10
CA ILE A 137 5.87 -18.33 8.80
C ILE A 137 6.54 -17.57 9.95
N GLU A 138 6.14 -16.32 10.17
CA GLU A 138 6.70 -15.50 11.26
C GLU A 138 6.57 -16.16 12.65
N PRO A 139 7.53 -15.93 13.56
CA PRO A 139 7.40 -16.37 14.94
C PRO A 139 6.36 -15.54 15.70
N LYS A 140 5.67 -16.19 16.63
CA LYS A 140 4.67 -15.57 17.53
C LYS A 140 5.13 -15.51 18.98
N THR A 141 6.20 -16.20 19.33
CA THR A 141 6.80 -16.19 20.67
C THR A 141 8.32 -16.05 20.61
N GLN A 142 8.93 -15.56 21.70
CA GLN A 142 10.38 -15.47 21.81
C GLN A 142 11.05 -16.84 21.61
N ALA A 143 10.46 -17.89 22.19
CA ALA A 143 10.98 -19.26 22.03
C ALA A 143 10.91 -19.77 20.59
N GLU A 144 9.90 -19.37 19.80
CA GLU A 144 9.86 -19.67 18.36
C GLU A 144 10.93 -18.90 17.61
N PHE A 145 11.05 -17.60 17.87
CA PHE A 145 12.07 -16.75 17.27
C PHE A 145 13.48 -17.32 17.51
N ASP A 146 13.81 -17.66 18.75
CA ASP A 146 15.13 -18.21 19.12
C ASP A 146 15.44 -19.52 18.39
N ARG A 147 14.45 -20.40 18.24
CA ARG A 147 14.59 -21.67 17.50
C ARG A 147 14.80 -21.46 16.01
N MET A 148 14.13 -20.47 15.42
CA MET A 148 14.15 -20.25 13.97
C MET A 148 15.16 -19.19 13.52
N LYS A 149 15.87 -18.52 14.45
CA LYS A 149 16.82 -17.44 14.17
C LYS A 149 17.82 -17.77 13.05
N GLY A 150 18.35 -18.99 13.04
CA GLY A 150 19.27 -19.44 11.99
C GLY A 150 18.63 -19.61 10.62
N VAL A 151 17.34 -19.98 10.58
CA VAL A 151 16.57 -20.22 9.35
C VAL A 151 16.01 -18.91 8.79
N LEU A 152 15.86 -17.85 9.59
CA LEU A 152 15.36 -16.55 9.12
C LEU A 152 16.29 -15.88 8.10
N LYS A 153 17.60 -16.10 8.20
CA LYS A 153 18.57 -15.51 7.28
C LYS A 153 18.32 -15.99 5.86
N GLY A 154 18.03 -15.07 4.95
CA GLY A 154 17.74 -15.39 3.55
C GLY A 154 16.32 -15.94 3.31
N ALA A 155 15.42 -15.86 4.30
CA ALA A 155 14.03 -16.31 4.16
C ALA A 155 13.09 -15.20 3.71
N TRP A 156 12.07 -15.56 2.95
CA TRP A 156 10.85 -14.75 2.80
C TRP A 156 9.88 -15.11 3.93
N VAL A 157 9.38 -14.10 4.65
CA VAL A 157 8.54 -14.34 5.84
C VAL A 157 7.09 -14.02 5.54
N LEU A 158 6.22 -15.02 5.72
CA LEU A 158 4.76 -14.84 5.71
C LEU A 158 4.32 -14.24 7.04
N VAL A 159 3.65 -13.08 7.00
CA VAL A 159 3.13 -12.38 8.18
C VAL A 159 1.60 -12.42 8.21
N THR A 160 1.08 -12.52 9.42
CA THR A 160 -0.33 -12.62 9.76
C THR A 160 -1.11 -11.37 9.35
N GLY A 161 -2.43 -11.50 9.47
CA GLY A 161 -3.37 -10.43 9.21
C GLY A 161 -3.58 -10.17 7.73
N THR A 162 -4.61 -9.37 7.47
CA THR A 162 -4.99 -8.96 6.12
C THR A 162 -4.53 -7.52 5.91
N ASN A 163 -3.84 -7.29 4.80
CA ASN A 163 -3.36 -5.98 4.40
C ASN A 163 -4.53 -4.97 4.28
N THR A 164 -4.34 -3.80 4.85
CA THR A 164 -5.28 -2.66 4.79
C THR A 164 -4.79 -1.54 3.87
N GLY A 165 -3.74 -1.81 3.09
CA GLY A 165 -3.05 -0.87 2.22
C GLY A 165 -1.75 -0.34 2.80
N TRP A 166 -1.60 -0.31 4.12
CA TRP A 166 -0.42 0.24 4.77
C TRP A 166 0.72 -0.79 4.89
N PRO A 167 1.99 -0.35 4.82
CA PRO A 167 3.11 -1.22 5.14
C PRO A 167 3.12 -1.60 6.61
N VAL A 168 3.85 -2.66 6.95
CA VAL A 168 4.21 -3.01 8.31
C VAL A 168 4.98 -1.85 8.94
N ASP A 169 4.47 -1.34 10.06
CA ASP A 169 5.00 -0.15 10.73
C ASP A 169 6.42 -0.39 11.27
N ARG A 170 7.43 0.19 10.64
CA ARG A 170 8.85 0.06 11.04
C ARG A 170 9.33 1.19 11.96
N SER A 171 8.44 2.08 12.38
CA SER A 171 8.81 3.24 13.21
C SER A 171 9.23 2.79 14.61
N PHE A 172 9.98 3.65 15.31
CA PHE A 172 10.31 3.44 16.72
C PHE A 172 9.05 3.23 17.60
N ARG A 173 7.95 3.91 17.26
CA ARG A 173 6.66 3.74 17.95
C ARG A 173 6.07 2.35 17.68
N GLY A 174 6.16 1.87 16.45
CA GLY A 174 5.78 0.51 16.06
C GLY A 174 6.57 -0.55 16.83
N ASP A 175 7.89 -0.38 16.91
CA ASP A 175 8.76 -1.29 17.66
C ASP A 175 8.45 -1.29 19.16
N LYS A 176 8.29 -0.11 19.77
CA LYS A 176 7.92 -0.02 21.19
C LYS A 176 6.59 -0.72 21.49
N ARG A 177 5.61 -0.60 20.59
CA ARG A 177 4.31 -1.27 20.70
C ARG A 177 4.46 -2.79 20.63
N ARG A 178 5.22 -3.31 19.66
CA ARG A 178 5.54 -4.74 19.56
C ARG A 178 6.27 -5.27 20.79
N ASP A 179 7.30 -4.56 21.26
CA ASP A 179 8.06 -4.94 22.45
C ASP A 179 7.13 -5.07 23.68
N SER A 180 6.16 -4.16 23.81
CA SER A 180 5.14 -4.21 24.88
C SER A 180 4.20 -5.42 24.72
N LEU A 181 3.79 -5.74 23.49
CA LEU A 181 2.95 -6.90 23.21
C LEU A 181 3.69 -8.22 23.44
N ILE A 182 4.98 -8.31 23.08
CA ILE A 182 5.81 -9.49 23.34
C ILE A 182 5.87 -9.76 24.84
N GLN A 183 6.15 -8.73 25.66
CA GLN A 183 6.18 -8.85 27.12
C GLN A 183 4.83 -9.31 27.69
N LEU A 184 3.73 -8.72 27.22
CA LEU A 184 2.38 -9.13 27.63
C LEU A 184 2.08 -10.60 27.24
N ASN A 185 2.47 -11.01 26.03
CA ASN A 185 2.29 -12.38 25.56
C ASN A 185 3.13 -13.40 26.35
N GLU A 186 4.31 -13.01 26.82
CA GLU A 186 5.12 -13.83 27.73
C GLU A 186 4.44 -14.00 29.10
N GLU A 187 3.83 -12.94 29.64
CA GLU A 187 3.02 -13.03 30.86
C GLU A 187 1.80 -13.94 30.67
N VAL A 188 1.08 -13.78 29.57
CA VAL A 188 -0.06 -14.64 29.19
C VAL A 188 0.39 -16.10 29.07
N THR A 189 1.54 -16.34 28.44
CA THR A 189 2.10 -17.68 28.27
C THR A 189 2.48 -18.29 29.61
N ARG A 190 3.12 -17.53 30.51
CA ARG A 190 3.45 -17.97 31.87
C ARG A 190 2.20 -18.32 32.68
N HIS A 191 1.17 -17.47 32.64
CA HIS A 191 -0.12 -17.72 33.28
C HIS A 191 -0.77 -19.00 32.73
N ASN A 192 -0.87 -19.13 31.41
CA ASN A 192 -1.47 -20.28 30.76
C ASN A 192 -0.74 -21.59 31.10
N ASN A 193 0.60 -21.58 31.09
CA ASN A 193 1.42 -22.73 31.46
C ASN A 193 1.19 -23.15 32.92
N ASP A 194 1.05 -22.20 33.84
CA ASP A 194 0.74 -22.48 35.24
C ASP A 194 -0.68 -23.03 35.42
N VAL A 195 -1.68 -22.47 34.74
CA VAL A 195 -3.06 -22.98 34.74
C VAL A 195 -3.09 -24.44 34.25
N ILE A 196 -2.46 -24.73 33.12
CA ILE A 196 -2.38 -26.10 32.55
C ILE A 196 -1.65 -27.04 33.51
N ARG A 197 -0.54 -26.59 34.10
CA ARG A 197 0.22 -27.40 35.08
C ARG A 197 -0.62 -27.74 36.30
N ARG A 198 -1.33 -26.78 36.89
CA ARG A 198 -2.21 -26.99 38.04
C ARG A 198 -3.39 -27.91 37.69
N TYR A 199 -3.97 -27.76 36.50
CA TYR A 199 -5.03 -28.63 36.01
C TYR A 199 -4.55 -30.08 35.92
N ARG A 200 -3.43 -30.34 35.23
CA ARG A 200 -2.84 -31.68 35.09
C ARG A 200 -2.47 -32.33 36.43
N ALA A 201 -1.98 -31.53 37.38
CA ALA A 201 -1.67 -32.02 38.72
C ALA A 201 -2.93 -32.48 39.50
N ARG A 202 -4.08 -31.85 39.26
CA ARG A 202 -5.35 -32.21 39.92
C ARG A 202 -6.11 -33.32 39.21
N SER A 203 -6.19 -33.29 37.88
CA SER A 203 -6.96 -34.27 37.10
C SER A 203 -6.22 -35.60 36.93
N GLY A 204 -4.89 -35.59 37.02
CA GLY A 204 -4.06 -36.75 36.68
C GLY A 204 -4.03 -37.07 35.17
N ASP A 205 -4.75 -36.30 34.35
CA ASP A 205 -4.87 -36.55 32.92
C ASP A 205 -3.62 -36.03 32.17
N ARG A 206 -2.91 -36.98 31.56
CA ARG A 206 -1.71 -36.74 30.74
C ARG A 206 -1.96 -37.00 29.26
N ARG A 207 -3.14 -37.47 28.87
CA ARG A 207 -3.45 -37.91 27.49
C ARG A 207 -4.20 -36.86 26.68
N MET A 208 -4.82 -35.89 27.35
CA MET A 208 -5.55 -34.80 26.69
C MET A 208 -4.67 -34.05 25.68
N ASN A 209 -5.17 -33.90 24.46
CA ASN A 209 -4.47 -33.18 23.40
C ASN A 209 -4.59 -31.65 23.58
N VAL A 210 -3.92 -30.88 22.72
CA VAL A 210 -3.87 -29.40 22.85
C VAL A 210 -5.25 -28.76 22.67
N ASP A 211 -6.06 -29.24 21.73
CA ASP A 211 -7.36 -28.65 21.41
C ASP A 211 -8.38 -28.95 22.52
N GLU A 212 -8.40 -30.19 23.01
CA GLU A 212 -9.20 -30.59 24.18
C GLU A 212 -8.82 -29.78 25.43
N MET A 213 -7.53 -29.55 25.64
CA MET A 213 -7.03 -28.75 26.77
C MET A 213 -7.46 -27.28 26.64
N GLN A 214 -7.41 -26.72 25.43
CA GLN A 214 -7.86 -25.36 25.16
C GLN A 214 -9.36 -25.20 25.41
N GLU A 215 -10.17 -26.16 24.98
CA GLU A 215 -11.63 -26.12 25.21
C GLU A 215 -11.95 -26.30 26.70
N ALA A 216 -11.33 -27.26 27.38
CA ALA A 216 -11.57 -27.53 28.79
C ALA A 216 -11.16 -26.36 29.70
N LEU A 217 -10.17 -25.57 29.30
CA LEU A 217 -9.64 -24.46 30.08
C LEU A 217 -9.94 -23.08 29.46
N LYS A 218 -10.88 -22.99 28.52
CA LYS A 218 -11.15 -21.76 27.75
C LYS A 218 -11.41 -20.53 28.62
N ASP A 219 -12.07 -20.71 29.77
CA ASP A 219 -12.41 -19.63 30.71
C ASP A 219 -11.22 -19.22 31.61
N SER A 220 -10.20 -20.09 31.72
CA SER A 220 -9.01 -19.86 32.54
C SER A 220 -7.78 -19.42 31.73
N LEU A 221 -7.72 -19.81 30.45
CA LEU A 221 -6.65 -19.45 29.54
C LEU A 221 -6.87 -18.03 29.00
N ARG A 222 -5.79 -17.24 29.03
CA ARG A 222 -5.75 -15.91 28.44
C ARG A 222 -5.33 -16.02 26.98
N LYS A 223 -5.92 -15.20 26.11
CA LYS A 223 -5.52 -15.11 24.69
C LYS A 223 -4.34 -14.16 24.54
N THR A 224 -3.35 -14.56 23.74
CA THR A 224 -2.27 -13.68 23.32
C THR A 224 -2.81 -12.64 22.34
N SER A 225 -2.20 -11.46 22.33
CA SER A 225 -2.44 -10.44 21.31
C SER A 225 -1.51 -10.68 20.12
N ASP A 226 -1.98 -10.41 18.91
CA ASP A 226 -1.20 -10.63 17.70
C ASP A 226 -1.25 -9.40 16.79
N GLU A 227 -0.17 -9.18 16.06
CA GLU A 227 -0.06 -8.19 15.00
C GLU A 227 0.89 -8.68 13.90
N PRO A 228 0.77 -8.15 12.67
CA PRO A 228 1.70 -8.48 11.59
C PRO A 228 3.15 -8.12 11.95
N ALA A 229 4.07 -9.07 11.74
CA ALA A 229 5.49 -8.94 12.02
C ALA A 229 5.78 -8.61 13.49
N LEU A 230 5.23 -9.38 14.44
CA LEU A 230 5.44 -9.14 15.88
C LEU A 230 6.94 -9.03 16.26
N PHE A 231 7.80 -9.78 15.59
CA PHE A 231 9.27 -9.74 15.75
C PHE A 231 9.97 -8.99 14.61
N TYR A 232 9.35 -7.95 14.05
CA TYR A 232 9.85 -7.21 12.87
C TYR A 232 11.35 -6.89 12.94
N ARG A 233 11.77 -6.18 13.99
CA ARG A 233 13.16 -5.74 14.17
C ARG A 233 14.12 -6.92 14.23
N GLN A 234 13.80 -7.92 15.03
CA GLN A 234 14.63 -9.09 15.23
C GLN A 234 14.74 -9.94 13.97
N MET A 235 13.67 -10.04 13.18
CA MET A 235 13.68 -10.69 11.87
C MET A 235 14.51 -9.91 10.85
N ALA A 236 14.37 -8.59 10.81
CA ALA A 236 15.18 -7.72 9.96
C ALA A 236 16.68 -7.84 10.27
N GLU A 237 17.05 -7.83 11.55
CA GLU A 237 18.43 -8.05 12.02
C GLU A 237 18.95 -9.47 11.70
N ALA A 238 18.08 -10.48 11.70
CA ALA A 238 18.43 -11.84 11.28
C ALA A 238 18.70 -11.95 9.77
N GLY A 239 18.36 -10.93 8.98
CA GLY A 239 18.65 -10.88 7.55
C GLY A 239 17.62 -11.60 6.69
N ILE A 240 16.34 -11.46 7.00
CA ILE A 240 15.25 -11.88 6.11
C ILE A 240 15.32 -11.13 4.77
N LEU A 241 14.79 -11.75 3.70
CA LEU A 241 14.72 -11.14 2.38
C LEU A 241 13.57 -10.15 2.24
N GLY A 242 12.49 -10.32 3.00
CA GLY A 242 11.32 -9.46 2.95
C GLY A 242 10.12 -10.06 3.67
N LEU A 243 9.09 -9.24 3.82
CA LEU A 243 7.82 -9.61 4.45
C LEU A 243 6.73 -9.75 3.40
N ILE A 244 5.90 -10.77 3.54
CA ILE A 244 4.78 -11.06 2.65
C ILE A 244 3.52 -11.13 3.48
N GLN A 245 2.55 -10.29 3.16
CA GLN A 245 1.25 -10.25 3.82
C GLN A 245 0.14 -10.53 2.82
N SER A 246 -0.91 -11.24 3.27
CA SER A 246 -2.13 -11.46 2.50
C SER A 246 -2.81 -10.14 2.16
N ALA A 247 -3.31 -9.99 0.93
CA ALA A 247 -4.01 -8.81 0.45
C ALA A 247 -5.29 -9.19 -0.33
N PRO A 248 -6.45 -8.60 0.03
CA PRO A 248 -7.67 -8.81 -0.72
C PRO A 248 -7.55 -8.35 -2.16
N VAL A 249 -8.30 -8.97 -3.07
CA VAL A 249 -8.38 -8.54 -4.47
C VAL A 249 -9.60 -7.62 -4.65
N PRO A 250 -9.45 -6.38 -5.18
CA PRO A 250 -8.23 -5.78 -5.74
C PRO A 250 -7.20 -5.36 -4.69
N ILE A 251 -5.92 -5.63 -5.00
CA ILE A 251 -4.80 -5.36 -4.08
C ILE A 251 -4.64 -3.85 -3.85
N THR A 252 -4.73 -3.45 -2.59
CA THR A 252 -4.44 -2.07 -2.17
C THR A 252 -3.02 -1.98 -1.61
N ALA A 253 -2.19 -1.08 -2.13
CA ALA A 253 -0.87 -0.79 -1.59
C ALA A 253 -0.64 0.73 -1.59
N LEU A 254 -0.53 1.32 -0.41
CA LEU A 254 -0.42 2.76 -0.22
C LEU A 254 1.06 3.16 -0.22
N TRP A 255 1.55 3.71 0.88
CA TRP A 255 2.88 4.30 1.00
C TRP A 255 3.38 4.25 2.44
N ASP A 256 4.69 4.18 2.59
CA ASP A 256 5.36 4.25 3.89
C ASP A 256 5.47 5.71 4.36
N LYS A 257 4.53 6.11 5.20
CA LYS A 257 4.50 7.45 5.83
C LYS A 257 5.76 7.75 6.62
N GLU A 258 6.37 6.75 7.26
CA GLU A 258 7.58 6.97 8.04
C GLU A 258 8.74 7.35 7.13
N THR A 259 8.89 6.67 5.99
CA THR A 259 9.92 7.01 5.00
C THR A 259 9.66 8.36 4.34
N VAL A 260 8.40 8.74 4.13
CA VAL A 260 8.08 9.98 3.42
C VAL A 260 8.17 11.20 4.34
N PHE A 261 7.59 11.09 5.54
CA PHE A 261 7.32 12.20 6.45
C PHE A 261 7.77 11.96 7.90
N GLY A 262 8.40 10.83 8.22
CA GLY A 262 8.93 10.57 9.56
C GLY A 262 10.02 11.57 9.92
N GLU A 263 10.00 12.10 11.15
CA GLU A 263 10.95 13.13 11.60
C GLU A 263 12.41 12.70 11.49
N THR A 264 12.66 11.42 11.72
CA THR A 264 13.99 10.82 11.66
C THR A 264 14.35 10.34 10.26
N SER A 265 13.44 10.37 9.28
CA SER A 265 13.70 9.79 7.97
C SER A 265 14.79 10.53 7.21
N SER A 266 15.73 9.78 6.65
CA SER A 266 16.83 10.26 5.81
C SER A 266 17.22 9.21 4.77
N PHE A 267 18.12 9.58 3.88
CA PHE A 267 18.61 8.66 2.86
C PHE A 267 19.45 7.51 3.46
N GLU A 268 20.00 7.72 4.65
CA GLU A 268 20.86 6.79 5.38
C GLU A 268 20.06 5.73 6.16
N ASN A 269 18.76 5.95 6.37
CA ASN A 269 17.90 5.05 7.17
C ASN A 269 16.65 4.54 6.41
N LEU A 270 16.80 4.44 5.09
CA LEU A 270 15.80 3.84 4.20
C LEU A 270 15.42 2.43 4.67
N PRO A 271 14.19 1.98 4.37
CA PRO A 271 13.81 0.59 4.63
C PRO A 271 14.78 -0.34 3.92
N SER A 272 15.19 -1.40 4.62
CA SER A 272 16.16 -2.39 4.13
C SER A 272 15.51 -3.67 3.61
N ILE A 273 14.23 -3.89 3.95
CA ILE A 273 13.47 -5.07 3.58
C ILE A 273 12.18 -4.67 2.83
N PRO A 274 11.87 -5.34 1.71
CA PRO A 274 10.65 -5.09 0.95
C PRO A 274 9.43 -5.59 1.74
N ASP A 275 8.34 -4.84 1.64
CA ASP A 275 7.01 -5.22 2.09
C ASP A 275 6.15 -5.58 0.88
N ILE A 276 5.70 -6.83 0.83
CA ILE A 276 4.99 -7.42 -0.30
C ILE A 276 3.56 -7.71 0.13
N LYS A 277 2.60 -7.15 -0.62
CA LYS A 277 1.16 -7.41 -0.47
C LYS A 277 0.75 -8.40 -1.54
N LEU A 278 0.68 -9.67 -1.17
CA LEU A 278 0.41 -10.79 -2.07
C LEU A 278 -1.09 -11.07 -2.13
N ASP A 279 -1.59 -11.38 -3.31
CA ASP A 279 -2.94 -11.92 -3.53
C ASP A 279 -3.34 -12.94 -2.45
N GLU A 280 -4.51 -12.76 -1.84
CA GLU A 280 -4.97 -13.56 -0.71
C GLU A 280 -5.08 -15.06 -1.01
N HIS A 281 -5.46 -15.44 -2.24
CA HIS A 281 -5.59 -16.83 -2.63
C HIS A 281 -4.21 -17.48 -2.80
N GLN A 282 -3.28 -16.77 -3.43
CA GLN A 282 -1.89 -17.21 -3.53
C GLN A 282 -1.22 -17.27 -2.16
N TYR A 283 -1.45 -16.28 -1.30
CA TYR A 283 -0.95 -16.27 0.07
C TYR A 283 -1.44 -17.49 0.84
N ALA A 284 -2.75 -17.77 0.82
CA ALA A 284 -3.32 -18.91 1.52
C ALA A 284 -2.75 -20.25 1.04
N TYR A 285 -2.58 -20.40 -0.28
CA TYR A 285 -1.96 -21.59 -0.87
C TYR A 285 -0.51 -21.77 -0.40
N ILE A 286 0.30 -20.72 -0.49
CA ILE A 286 1.70 -20.75 -0.05
C ILE A 286 1.80 -21.03 1.44
N TYR A 287 0.96 -20.39 2.25
CA TYR A 287 0.89 -20.61 3.69
C TYR A 287 0.62 -22.08 4.02
N GLN A 288 -0.31 -22.71 3.31
CA GLN A 288 -0.60 -24.13 3.47
C GLN A 288 0.60 -25.02 3.10
N LEU A 289 1.27 -24.73 1.98
CA LEU A 289 2.48 -25.46 1.57
C LEU A 289 3.61 -25.36 2.62
N VAL A 290 3.82 -24.17 3.21
CA VAL A 290 4.81 -23.98 4.27
C VAL A 290 4.42 -24.74 5.54
N LYS A 291 3.13 -24.72 5.91
CA LYS A 291 2.61 -25.48 7.06
C LYS A 291 2.82 -27.00 6.89
N GLU A 292 2.66 -27.49 5.67
CA GLU A 292 2.92 -28.89 5.29
C GLU A 292 4.42 -29.21 5.10
N ARG A 293 5.30 -28.21 5.29
CA ARG A 293 6.76 -28.33 5.10
C ARG A 293 7.17 -28.75 3.69
N GLN A 294 6.40 -28.32 2.69
CA GLN A 294 6.75 -28.56 1.29
C GLN A 294 7.99 -27.73 0.91
N PRO A 295 8.92 -28.30 0.12
CA PRO A 295 10.15 -27.62 -0.27
C PRO A 295 9.88 -26.60 -1.38
N ILE A 296 9.42 -25.41 -0.99
CA ILE A 296 9.15 -24.30 -1.89
C ILE A 296 10.14 -23.15 -1.69
N ALA A 297 10.35 -22.39 -2.75
CA ALA A 297 11.11 -21.15 -2.73
C ALA A 297 10.32 -20.04 -3.42
N LEU A 298 10.43 -18.82 -2.89
CA LEU A 298 9.92 -17.63 -3.55
C LEU A 298 11.07 -16.83 -4.12
N GLU A 299 10.79 -16.20 -5.24
CA GLU A 299 11.67 -15.32 -5.96
C GLU A 299 10.98 -14.00 -6.16
N PHE A 300 11.68 -12.91 -5.85
CA PHE A 300 11.23 -11.56 -6.13
C PHE A 300 12.34 -10.74 -6.77
N ASP A 301 11.94 -9.92 -7.72
CA ASP A 301 12.75 -8.85 -8.28
C ASP A 301 11.95 -7.55 -8.24
N ILE A 302 12.33 -6.60 -7.37
CA ILE A 302 11.63 -5.33 -7.13
C ILE A 302 12.63 -4.19 -7.34
N ARG A 303 12.46 -3.41 -8.41
CA ARG A 303 13.42 -2.37 -8.82
C ARG A 303 12.99 -0.97 -8.36
N ASN A 304 12.82 -0.78 -7.06
CA ASN A 304 12.57 0.54 -6.50
C ASN A 304 13.89 1.32 -6.35
N HIS A 305 13.86 2.62 -6.63
CA HIS A 305 15.01 3.51 -6.53
C HIS A 305 14.71 4.67 -5.60
N PHE A 306 15.61 4.93 -4.67
CA PHE A 306 15.57 6.10 -3.81
C PHE A 306 16.58 7.14 -4.30
N ARG A 307 16.31 8.40 -3.99
CA ARG A 307 17.26 9.50 -4.18
C ARG A 307 17.36 10.36 -2.92
N PRO A 308 18.53 10.96 -2.63
CA PRO A 308 18.68 11.90 -1.53
C PRO A 308 17.66 13.02 -1.65
N GLY A 309 17.07 13.40 -0.52
CA GLY A 309 16.16 14.54 -0.43
C GLY A 309 16.72 15.71 0.38
N PRO A 310 15.88 16.70 0.72
CA PRO A 310 14.46 16.74 0.40
C PRO A 310 14.20 16.86 -1.12
N VAL A 311 13.07 16.33 -1.59
CA VAL A 311 12.65 16.46 -3.00
C VAL A 311 11.24 17.00 -3.10
N LYS A 312 11.07 17.86 -4.11
CA LYS A 312 9.79 18.44 -4.53
C LYS A 312 9.02 17.45 -5.40
#